data_AF-A0A833LZT8-F1
#
_entry.id   AF-A0A833LZT8-F1
#
_cell.length_a   1.000
_cell.length_b   1.000
_cell.length_c   1.000
_cell.angle_alpha   90.00
_cell.angle_beta   90.00
_cell.angle_gamma   90.00
#
_symmetry.space_group_name_H-M   'P 1'
#
loop_
_entity.id
_entity.type
_entity.pdbx_description
1 polymer ?
#
loop_
_entity_poly.entity_id
_entity_poly.type
_entity_poly.pdbx_seq_one_letter_code
_entity_poly.pdbx_strand_id
1 'polypeptide(L)'
;MMISGRMQRVSPGEETAIATTHSQMLGAIAKVREIEPNWRPTPQLYVSVRELIRANKATYKEALRRYGELQDAGIAPGRFCVEWQPARGPERNWTAAEIRENNRIGAKFGCHTCGTKESGLPDNRFVLDHQPPTATNHLSRPQSLFPQCVICSRKQGGWITNHWSR
;
A
#
# COMPACT_ATOMS: atom_id res chain seq x y z
N MET A 1 12.33 32.08 -4.15
CA MET A 1 11.72 31.17 -3.15
C MET A 1 12.57 31.19 -1.88
N MET A 2 11.95 31.20 -0.70
CA MET A 2 12.70 31.07 0.57
C MET A 2 13.06 29.61 0.84
N ILE A 3 14.35 29.31 1.01
CA ILE A 3 14.87 28.00 1.39
C ILE A 3 15.82 28.19 2.57
N SER A 4 15.53 27.52 3.70
CA SER A 4 16.34 27.59 4.93
C SER A 4 16.70 29.02 5.34
N GLY A 5 15.71 29.92 5.31
CA GLY A 5 15.87 31.33 5.69
C GLY A 5 16.58 32.21 4.66
N ARG A 6 16.94 31.69 3.47
CA ARG A 6 17.62 32.45 2.41
C ARG A 6 16.76 32.55 1.16
N MET A 7 16.75 33.73 0.54
CA MET A 7 16.11 33.93 -0.76
C MET A 7 16.96 33.29 -1.85
N GLN A 8 16.39 32.31 -2.56
CA GLN A 8 17.01 31.66 -3.71
C GLN A 8 16.34 32.13 -5.00
N ARG A 9 17.16 32.42 -6.03
CA ARG A 9 16.67 32.65 -7.39
C ARG A 9 16.28 31.31 -7.99
N VAL A 10 15.05 31.21 -8.49
CA VAL A 10 14.50 29.97 -9.06
C VAL A 10 14.06 30.28 -10.49
N SER A 11 14.48 29.43 -11.43
CA SER A 11 14.02 29.49 -12.82
C SER A 11 12.66 28.82 -12.99
N PRO A 12 11.88 29.13 -14.05
CA PRO A 12 10.61 28.46 -14.32
C PRO A 12 10.70 26.92 -14.41
N GLY A 13 11.81 26.41 -14.95
CA GLY A 13 12.07 24.96 -15.01
C GLY A 13 12.31 24.36 -13.63
N GLU A 14 12.99 25.07 -12.74
CA GLU A 14 13.17 24.65 -11.34
C GLU A 14 11.87 24.72 -10.55
N GLU A 15 11.03 25.73 -10.76
CA GLU A 15 9.71 25.82 -10.12
C GLU A 15 8.84 24.62 -10.48
N THR A 16 8.81 24.26 -11.77
CA THR A 16 8.08 23.10 -12.26
C THR A 16 8.65 21.81 -11.64
N ALA A 17 9.97 21.65 -11.62
CA ALA A 17 10.61 20.48 -11.03
C ALA A 17 10.34 20.35 -9.52
N ILE A 18 10.33 21.46 -8.77
CA ILE A 18 9.94 21.49 -7.36
C ILE A 18 8.49 21.03 -7.22
N ALA A 19 7.56 21.64 -7.97
CA ALA A 19 6.13 21.33 -7.88
C ALA A 19 5.84 19.85 -8.20
N THR A 20 6.42 19.32 -9.29
CA THR A 20 6.25 17.92 -9.69
C THR A 20 6.79 16.97 -8.62
N THR A 21 8.03 17.20 -8.15
CA THR A 21 8.64 16.28 -7.17
C THR A 21 7.98 16.37 -5.81
N HIS A 22 7.53 17.55 -5.40
CA HIS A 22 6.78 17.74 -4.16
C HIS A 22 5.43 17.03 -4.21
N SER A 23 4.69 17.16 -5.32
CA SER A 23 3.41 16.47 -5.53
C SER A 23 3.58 14.94 -5.50
N GLN A 24 4.59 14.40 -6.20
CA GLN A 24 4.91 12.97 -6.18
C GLN A 24 5.25 12.48 -4.77
N MET A 25 6.08 13.23 -4.04
CA MET A 25 6.45 12.94 -2.66
C MET A 25 5.20 12.87 -1.76
N LEU A 26 4.35 13.91 -1.78
CA LEU A 26 3.14 13.95 -0.96
C LEU A 26 2.18 12.80 -1.30
N GLY A 27 1.98 12.50 -2.57
CA GLY A 27 1.14 11.39 -3.01
C GLY A 27 1.66 10.02 -2.52
N ALA A 28 2.97 9.79 -2.56
CA ALA A 28 3.55 8.54 -2.06
C ALA A 28 3.47 8.44 -0.53
N ILE A 29 3.71 9.53 0.21
CA ILE A 29 3.53 9.58 1.67
C ILE A 29 2.08 9.28 2.03
N ALA A 30 1.12 9.89 1.32
CA ALA A 30 -0.30 9.69 1.57
C ALA A 30 -0.68 8.21 1.46
N LYS A 31 -0.25 7.51 0.40
CA LYS A 31 -0.50 6.07 0.22
C LYS A 31 0.00 5.21 1.38
N VAL A 32 1.19 5.50 1.92
CA VAL A 32 1.69 4.78 3.10
C VAL A 32 0.82 5.10 4.32
N ARG A 33 0.45 6.36 4.51
CA ARG A 33 -0.34 6.82 5.67
C ARG A 33 -1.79 6.39 5.67
N GLU A 34 -2.35 5.99 4.54
CA GLU A 34 -3.66 5.33 4.51
C GLU A 34 -3.65 4.00 5.28
N ILE A 35 -2.49 3.39 5.45
CA ILE A 35 -2.27 2.11 6.13
C ILE A 35 -1.55 2.31 7.47
N GLU A 36 -0.51 3.15 7.49
CA GLU A 36 0.28 3.48 8.67
C GLU A 36 0.20 4.99 8.96
N PRO A 37 -0.84 5.48 9.64
CA PRO A 37 -1.09 6.93 9.78
C PRO A 37 0.07 7.70 10.41
N ASN A 38 0.81 7.05 11.29
CA ASN A 38 1.93 7.64 12.02
C ASN A 38 3.28 7.52 11.29
N TRP A 39 3.33 6.88 10.12
CA TRP A 39 4.57 6.75 9.36
C TRP A 39 5.11 8.12 8.95
N ARG A 40 6.42 8.31 9.15
CA ARG A 40 7.13 9.52 8.78
C ARG A 40 8.36 9.13 7.98
N PRO A 41 8.61 9.81 6.84
CA PRO A 41 9.86 9.61 6.13
C PRO A 41 11.03 10.14 6.96
N THR A 42 12.22 9.68 6.61
CA THR A 42 13.46 10.16 7.21
C THR A 42 13.59 11.67 6.95
N PRO A 43 13.79 12.50 8.00
CA PRO A 43 13.96 13.94 7.83
C PRO A 43 15.12 14.26 6.89
N GLN A 44 14.89 15.14 5.92
CA GLN A 44 15.90 15.60 4.97
C GLN A 44 16.18 17.09 5.22
N LEU A 45 17.45 17.47 5.22
CA LEU A 45 17.87 18.87 5.25
C LEU A 45 18.28 19.32 3.84
N TYR A 46 17.93 20.55 3.47
CA TYR A 46 18.30 21.14 2.18
C TYR A 46 18.54 22.65 2.35
N VAL A 47 19.54 23.19 1.66
CA VAL A 47 19.86 24.63 1.67
C VAL A 47 19.80 25.26 0.27
N SER A 48 19.60 24.44 -0.76
CA SER A 48 19.47 24.86 -2.16
C SER A 48 18.27 24.22 -2.87
N VAL A 49 17.89 24.78 -4.01
CA VAL A 49 16.83 24.24 -4.90
C VAL A 49 17.13 22.81 -5.35
N ARG A 50 18.38 22.53 -5.74
CA ARG A 50 18.80 21.20 -6.19
C ARG A 50 18.69 20.17 -5.07
N GLU A 51 19.09 20.53 -3.85
CA GLU A 51 18.96 19.65 -2.68
C GLU A 51 17.50 19.45 -2.29
N LEU A 52 16.64 20.46 -2.40
CA LEU A 52 15.19 20.31 -2.19
C LEU A 52 14.59 19.29 -3.16
N ILE A 53 14.90 19.40 -4.46
CA ILE A 53 14.44 18.44 -5.47
C ILE A 53 14.96 17.03 -5.16
N ARG A 54 16.23 16.91 -4.75
CA ARG A 54 16.83 15.64 -4.35
C ARG A 54 16.16 15.05 -3.11
N ALA A 55 15.86 15.87 -2.10
CA ALA A 55 15.16 15.49 -0.89
C ALA A 55 13.74 14.98 -1.19
N ASN A 56 12.97 15.71 -2.00
CA ASN A 56 11.64 15.28 -2.45
C ASN A 56 11.69 13.90 -3.13
N LYS A 57 12.65 13.71 -4.05
CA LYS A 57 12.85 12.42 -4.74
C LYS A 57 13.29 11.30 -3.80
N ALA A 58 14.12 11.60 -2.81
CA ALA A 58 14.57 10.62 -1.81
C ALA A 58 13.39 10.15 -0.95
N THR A 59 12.61 11.10 -0.43
CA THR A 59 11.39 10.80 0.34
C THR A 59 10.36 10.03 -0.47
N TYR A 60 10.17 10.38 -1.75
CA TYR A 60 9.31 9.63 -2.67
C TYR A 60 9.74 8.17 -2.78
N LYS A 61 11.04 7.91 -3.01
CA LYS A 61 11.59 6.54 -3.10
C LYS A 61 11.44 5.78 -1.79
N GLU A 62 11.67 6.44 -0.65
CA GLU A 62 11.48 5.86 0.67
C GLU A 62 10.02 5.42 0.89
N ALA A 63 9.07 6.29 0.57
CA ALA A 63 7.64 5.99 0.66
C ALA A 63 7.23 4.84 -0.28
N LEU A 64 7.73 4.81 -1.52
CA LEU A 64 7.47 3.69 -2.44
C LEU A 64 8.04 2.36 -1.91
N ARG A 65 9.24 2.39 -1.35
CA ARG A 65 9.85 1.19 -0.73
C ARG A 65 8.98 0.71 0.42
N ARG A 66 8.57 1.61 1.32
CA ARG A 66 7.69 1.25 2.44
C ARG A 66 6.36 0.68 1.96
N TYR A 67 5.74 1.30 0.96
CA TYR A 67 4.50 0.78 0.37
C TYR A 67 4.72 -0.63 -0.23
N GLY A 68 5.84 -0.84 -0.92
CA GLY A 68 6.23 -2.16 -1.43
C GLY A 68 6.39 -3.21 -0.32
N GLU A 69 7.03 -2.86 0.80
CA GLU A 69 7.15 -3.74 1.97
C GLU A 69 5.76 -4.12 2.53
N LEU A 70 4.83 -3.16 2.59
CA LEU A 70 3.44 -3.41 3.00
C LEU A 70 2.70 -4.32 2.01
N GLN A 71 2.92 -4.15 0.70
CA GLN A 71 2.37 -5.06 -0.33
C GLN A 71 2.92 -6.48 -0.18
N ASP A 72 4.23 -6.62 0.04
CA ASP A 72 4.90 -7.92 0.18
C ASP A 72 4.51 -8.63 1.48
N ALA A 73 4.08 -7.87 2.50
CA ALA A 73 3.48 -8.38 3.74
C ALA A 73 1.97 -8.65 3.63
N GLY A 74 1.33 -8.28 2.51
CA GLY A 74 -0.12 -8.41 2.31
C GLY A 74 -0.95 -7.37 3.07
N ILE A 75 -0.36 -6.29 3.58
CA ILE A 75 -1.07 -5.25 4.34
C ILE A 75 -1.65 -4.16 3.44
N ALA A 76 -1.05 -3.98 2.26
CA ALA A 76 -1.58 -3.19 1.16
C ALA A 76 -2.09 -4.12 0.05
N PRO A 77 -2.95 -3.63 -0.87
CA PRO A 77 -3.25 -4.33 -2.11
C PRO A 77 -1.95 -4.78 -2.80
N GLY A 78 -1.70 -6.08 -2.80
CA GLY A 78 -0.46 -6.67 -3.29
C GLY A 78 -0.18 -6.40 -4.77
N ARG A 79 1.04 -6.64 -5.23
CA ARG A 79 1.51 -6.26 -6.58
C ARG A 79 0.78 -6.97 -7.72
N PHE A 80 0.10 -8.07 -7.43
CA PHE A 80 -0.66 -8.88 -8.38
C PHE A 80 -2.17 -8.66 -8.22
N CYS A 81 -2.59 -7.60 -7.52
CA CYS A 81 -3.98 -7.23 -7.43
C CYS A 81 -4.46 -6.68 -8.79
N VAL A 82 -5.31 -7.44 -9.48
CA VAL A 82 -5.86 -7.05 -10.80
C VAL A 82 -7.35 -6.78 -10.72
N GLU A 83 -8.09 -7.68 -10.08
CA GLU A 83 -9.54 -7.63 -9.95
C GLU A 83 -9.93 -7.93 -8.49
N TRP A 84 -11.05 -7.38 -8.05
CA TRP A 84 -11.57 -7.49 -6.69
C TRP A 84 -13.09 -7.42 -6.68
N GLN A 85 -13.69 -7.78 -5.55
CA GLN A 85 -15.10 -7.58 -5.26
C GLN A 85 -15.28 -6.78 -3.96
N PRO A 86 -16.34 -5.97 -3.80
CA PRO A 86 -16.55 -5.20 -2.58
C PRO A 86 -16.82 -6.12 -1.38
N ALA A 87 -16.25 -5.78 -0.22
CA ALA A 87 -16.65 -6.41 1.04
C ALA A 87 -17.99 -5.82 1.52
N ARG A 88 -18.88 -6.66 2.05
CA ARG A 88 -20.11 -6.18 2.73
C ARG A 88 -19.84 -5.57 4.11
N GLY A 89 -18.68 -5.87 4.68
CA GLY A 89 -18.29 -5.47 6.02
C GLY A 89 -16.98 -6.15 6.46
N PRO A 90 -16.53 -5.89 7.68
CA PRO A 90 -15.31 -6.47 8.24
C PRO A 90 -15.45 -7.96 8.62
N GLU A 91 -16.67 -8.49 8.66
CA GLU A 91 -16.96 -9.87 9.05
C GLU A 91 -16.47 -10.89 8.01
N ARG A 92 -16.26 -12.13 8.45
CA ARG A 92 -15.80 -13.26 7.61
C ARG A 92 -16.90 -14.29 7.38
N ASN A 93 -18.15 -13.84 7.24
CA ASN A 93 -19.31 -14.68 6.97
C ASN A 93 -19.64 -14.69 5.47
N TRP A 94 -18.79 -15.37 4.69
CA TRP A 94 -18.86 -15.33 3.23
C TRP A 94 -20.06 -16.09 2.67
N THR A 95 -20.74 -15.47 1.73
CA THR A 95 -21.76 -16.09 0.89
C THR A 95 -21.12 -16.99 -0.16
N ALA A 96 -21.88 -17.94 -0.68
CA ALA A 96 -21.42 -18.79 -1.78
C ALA A 96 -21.06 -17.98 -3.05
N ALA A 97 -21.74 -16.84 -3.28
CA ALA A 97 -21.44 -15.95 -4.39
C ALA A 97 -20.08 -15.28 -4.23
N GLU A 98 -19.79 -14.72 -3.03
CA GLU A 98 -18.49 -14.10 -2.72
C GLU A 98 -17.35 -15.10 -2.85
N ILE A 99 -17.54 -16.34 -2.36
CA ILE A 99 -16.53 -17.40 -2.48
C ILE A 99 -16.28 -17.76 -3.96
N ARG A 100 -17.34 -17.95 -4.76
CA ARG A 100 -17.21 -18.28 -6.18
C ARG A 100 -16.49 -17.17 -6.94
N GLU A 101 -16.83 -15.92 -6.66
CA GLU A 101 -16.21 -14.79 -7.33
C GLU A 101 -14.74 -14.63 -6.96
N ASN A 102 -14.41 -14.78 -5.68
CA ASN A 102 -13.01 -14.77 -5.23
C ASN A 102 -12.18 -15.88 -5.90
N ASN A 103 -12.74 -17.08 -6.00
CA ASN A 103 -12.09 -18.21 -6.66
C ASN A 103 -11.95 -18.00 -8.17
N ARG A 104 -12.93 -17.38 -8.84
CA ARG A 104 -12.82 -17.00 -10.25
C ARG A 104 -11.66 -16.04 -10.46
N ILE A 105 -11.56 -14.99 -9.63
CA ILE A 105 -10.48 -14.01 -9.70
C ILE A 105 -9.13 -14.69 -9.43
N GLY A 106 -9.04 -15.50 -8.38
CA GLY A 106 -7.82 -16.22 -8.01
C GLY A 106 -7.36 -17.23 -9.05
N ALA A 107 -8.27 -17.96 -9.69
CA ALA A 107 -7.92 -18.86 -10.79
C ALA A 107 -7.37 -18.11 -12.01
N LYS A 108 -7.93 -16.92 -12.30
CA LYS A 108 -7.54 -16.10 -13.45
C LYS A 108 -6.20 -15.38 -13.21
N PHE A 109 -6.04 -14.71 -12.09
CA PHE A 109 -4.93 -13.79 -11.82
C PHE A 109 -3.99 -14.25 -10.70
N GLY A 110 -4.36 -15.26 -9.93
CA GLY A 110 -3.58 -15.76 -8.80
C GLY A 110 -3.82 -14.96 -7.51
N CYS A 111 -3.02 -15.30 -6.51
CA CYS A 111 -2.94 -14.60 -5.24
C CYS A 111 -2.52 -13.15 -5.46
N HIS A 112 -3.26 -12.19 -4.90
CA HIS A 112 -2.97 -10.78 -5.09
C HIS A 112 -1.59 -10.35 -4.53
N THR A 113 -1.05 -11.09 -3.56
CA THR A 113 0.24 -10.81 -2.91
C THR A 113 1.43 -11.33 -3.72
N CYS A 114 1.40 -12.60 -4.17
CA CYS A 114 2.56 -13.26 -4.79
C CYS A 114 2.31 -13.84 -6.19
N GLY A 115 1.09 -13.73 -6.72
CA GLY A 115 0.74 -14.15 -8.07
C GLY A 115 0.51 -15.65 -8.26
N THR A 116 0.72 -16.49 -7.25
CA THR A 116 0.50 -17.95 -7.38
C THR A 116 -0.97 -18.27 -7.69
N LYS A 117 -1.20 -19.22 -8.60
CA LYS A 117 -2.55 -19.74 -8.91
C LYS A 117 -2.95 -20.92 -8.02
N GLU A 118 -2.07 -21.35 -7.13
CA GLU A 118 -2.34 -22.37 -6.13
C GLU A 118 -2.65 -21.73 -4.78
N SER A 119 -3.83 -21.99 -4.25
CA SER A 119 -4.25 -21.36 -3.00
C SER A 119 -3.57 -21.99 -1.77
N GLY A 120 -3.13 -23.25 -1.87
CA GLY A 120 -2.60 -24.04 -0.77
C GLY A 120 -3.67 -24.58 0.19
N LEU A 121 -4.95 -24.45 -0.13
CA LEU A 121 -6.05 -25.18 0.53
C LEU A 121 -6.37 -26.49 -0.22
N PRO A 122 -6.88 -27.53 0.47
CA PRO A 122 -7.16 -28.83 -0.17
C PRO A 122 -8.13 -28.77 -1.35
N ASP A 123 -9.08 -27.84 -1.32
CA ASP A 123 -10.08 -27.60 -2.39
C ASP A 123 -9.65 -26.51 -3.38
N ASN A 124 -8.40 -26.05 -3.28
CA ASN A 124 -7.80 -24.94 -4.03
C ASN A 124 -8.61 -23.62 -3.98
N ARG A 125 -9.48 -23.43 -2.98
CA ARG A 125 -10.17 -22.15 -2.80
C ARG A 125 -9.19 -21.09 -2.29
N PHE A 126 -9.32 -19.85 -2.73
CA PHE A 126 -8.54 -18.74 -2.21
C PHE A 126 -9.15 -18.20 -0.92
N VAL A 127 -8.29 -17.75 0.00
CA VAL A 127 -8.73 -16.96 1.15
C VAL A 127 -9.27 -15.63 0.63
N LEU A 128 -10.41 -15.18 1.15
CA LEU A 128 -10.95 -13.85 0.89
C LEU A 128 -10.23 -12.89 1.82
N ASP A 129 -9.31 -12.12 1.28
CA ASP A 129 -8.50 -11.18 2.03
C ASP A 129 -9.06 -9.76 1.92
N HIS A 130 -9.28 -9.13 3.07
CA HIS A 130 -9.72 -7.74 3.14
C HIS A 130 -8.55 -6.80 2.88
N GLN A 131 -8.73 -5.83 2.00
CA GLN A 131 -7.75 -4.77 1.73
C GLN A 131 -8.38 -3.38 1.92
N PRO A 132 -7.85 -2.54 2.83
CA PRO A 132 -6.83 -2.88 3.82
C PRO A 132 -7.33 -3.97 4.79
N PRO A 133 -6.46 -4.72 5.48
CA PRO A 133 -6.88 -5.65 6.52
C PRO A 133 -7.72 -4.95 7.59
N THR A 134 -8.75 -5.63 8.10
CA THR A 134 -9.67 -5.05 9.10
C THR A 134 -8.94 -4.51 10.33
N ALA A 135 -7.88 -5.19 10.77
CA ALA A 135 -7.08 -4.76 11.93
C ALA A 135 -6.39 -3.39 11.73
N THR A 136 -6.10 -3.02 10.48
CA THR A 136 -5.43 -1.77 10.10
C THR A 136 -6.38 -0.75 9.45
N ASN A 137 -7.69 -1.01 9.44
CA ASN A 137 -8.70 -0.12 8.85
C ASN A 137 -9.22 0.92 9.86
N HIS A 138 -8.36 1.80 10.35
CA HIS A 138 -8.69 2.79 11.41
C HIS A 138 -9.76 3.80 11.01
N LEU A 139 -9.92 4.02 9.72
CA LEU A 139 -10.87 4.98 9.17
C LEU A 139 -12.21 4.34 8.80
N SER A 140 -12.40 3.05 9.11
CA SER A 140 -13.59 2.28 8.77
C SER A 140 -14.02 2.46 7.31
N ARG A 141 -13.04 2.55 6.41
CA ARG A 141 -13.28 2.76 4.98
C ARG A 141 -13.83 1.47 4.36
N PRO A 142 -14.58 1.55 3.25
CA PRO A 142 -14.94 0.37 2.47
C PRO A 142 -13.71 -0.47 2.13
N GLN A 143 -13.84 -1.79 2.26
CA GLN A 143 -12.77 -2.74 1.98
C GLN A 143 -13.05 -3.50 0.68
N SER A 144 -11.99 -3.85 -0.03
CA SER A 144 -12.05 -4.76 -1.17
C SER A 144 -11.66 -6.17 -0.73
N LEU A 145 -12.23 -7.19 -1.37
CA LEU A 145 -11.85 -8.58 -1.19
C LEU A 145 -10.99 -9.03 -2.37
N PHE A 146 -9.82 -9.55 -2.06
CA PHE A 146 -8.88 -10.11 -3.02
C PHE A 146 -8.59 -11.59 -2.73
N PRO A 147 -8.27 -12.40 -3.76
CA PRO A 147 -7.86 -13.77 -3.55
C PRO A 147 -6.45 -13.84 -2.98
N GLN A 148 -6.27 -14.57 -1.89
CA GLN A 148 -4.97 -14.77 -1.26
C GLN A 148 -4.69 -16.26 -1.02
N CYS A 149 -3.45 -16.70 -1.26
CA CYS A 149 -3.03 -18.05 -0.90
C CYS A 149 -2.80 -18.15 0.62
N VAL A 150 -2.88 -19.36 1.17
CA VAL A 150 -2.71 -19.63 2.60
C VAL A 150 -1.34 -19.20 3.12
N ILE A 151 -0.29 -19.32 2.31
CA ILE A 151 1.07 -18.93 2.71
C ILE A 151 1.12 -17.41 2.97
N CYS A 152 0.63 -16.61 2.01
CA CYS A 152 0.56 -15.16 2.15
C CYS A 152 -0.39 -14.73 3.26
N SER A 153 -1.55 -15.39 3.41
CA SER A 153 -2.50 -15.11 4.48
C SER A 153 -1.91 -15.33 5.87
N ARG A 154 -1.16 -16.42 6.07
CA ARG A 154 -0.44 -16.66 7.34
C ARG A 154 0.65 -15.63 7.60
N LYS A 155 1.41 -15.25 6.57
CA LYS A 155 2.44 -14.21 6.66
C LYS A 155 1.83 -12.86 7.08
N GLN A 156 0.71 -12.48 6.46
CA GLN A 156 -0.03 -11.27 6.80
C GLN A 156 -0.52 -11.31 8.24
N GLY A 157 -1.14 -12.41 8.67
CA GLY A 157 -1.58 -12.60 10.06
C GLY A 157 -0.43 -12.44 11.06
N GLY A 158 0.72 -13.06 10.81
CA GLY A 158 1.91 -12.92 11.66
C GLY A 158 2.47 -11.49 11.68
N TRP A 159 2.44 -10.79 10.53
CA TRP A 159 2.83 -9.38 10.48
C TRP A 159 1.92 -8.53 11.37
N ILE A 160 0.59 -8.70 11.24
CA ILE A 160 -0.41 -7.99 12.05
C ILE A 160 -0.18 -8.26 13.53
N THR A 161 0.02 -9.51 13.94
CA THR A 161 0.28 -9.84 15.35
C THR A 161 1.53 -9.14 15.91
N ASN A 162 2.61 -9.05 15.12
CA ASN A 162 3.90 -8.53 15.59
C ASN A 162 4.04 -7.00 15.50
N HIS A 163 3.35 -6.36 14.55
CA HIS A 163 3.47 -4.92 14.29
C HIS A 163 2.22 -4.16 14.70
N TRP A 164 1.16 -4.88 15.05
CA TRP A 164 -0.16 -4.34 15.32
C TRP A 164 -0.77 -5.02 16.54
N SER A 165 -0.12 -4.86 17.70
CA SER A 165 -0.78 -5.07 18.99
C SER A 165 -1.76 -3.92 19.23
N ARG A 166 -3.03 -4.26 19.47
CA ARG A 166 -4.03 -3.30 19.99
C ARG A 166 -3.55 -2.65 21.27
#